data_AF-A0A0C3QIY1-F1
#
_entry.id   AF-A0A0C3QIY1-F1
#
_cell.length_a   1.000
_cell.length_b   1.000
_cell.length_c   1.000
_cell.angle_alpha   90.00
_cell.angle_beta   90.00
_cell.angle_gamma   90.00
#
_symmetry.space_group_name_H-M   'P 1'
#
loop_
_entity.id
_entity.type
_entity.pdbx_description
1 polymer ?
#
loop_
_entity_poly.entity_id
_entity_poly.type
_entity_poly.pdbx_seq_one_letter_code
_entity_poly.pdbx_strand_id
1 'polypeptide(L)'
;MDDISFSGTDGLEAEKFIRAVRKVAFSQGKIEDPRWMAQFASICLEGNALRWHTTLDNETKNDWALFESALLKQYPEEPRYERASSREPPSAISDSIPTPAAAPPSSSSPPAPSAPPKVVSFGSSATDRAIPRTLSANPVKGLIRVESGGPSSAQGYLSRMPDRVGRHIITKSKDSMALQVQYHPSFLPINLKLLNSTTRFSHLTGMWYGNNIVLRPGSTNYMNIVAGDGNDTSFTQVGGQGPSNTAVWLVEATGQIKAVWRNEAGSGSETDPCCEIRDLSSR
;
A
#
# COMPACT_ATOMS: atom_id res chain seq x y z
N MET A 1 15.14 11.36 -0.16
CA MET A 1 13.75 11.75 -0.41
C MET A 1 13.53 11.43 -1.87
N ASP A 2 12.53 10.62 -2.18
CA ASP A 2 12.21 10.35 -3.59
C ASP A 2 11.84 11.68 -4.26
N ASP A 3 12.32 11.85 -5.49
CA ASP A 3 12.06 13.04 -6.27
C ASP A 3 10.59 12.98 -6.73
N ILE A 4 9.70 13.61 -5.96
CA ILE A 4 8.28 13.71 -6.32
C ILE A 4 8.20 14.82 -7.35
N SER A 5 8.03 14.45 -8.62
CA SER A 5 7.76 15.36 -9.71
C SER A 5 6.42 15.03 -10.36
N PHE A 6 5.69 16.07 -10.77
CA PHE A 6 4.42 15.96 -11.49
C PHE A 6 4.43 16.86 -12.70
N SER A 7 4.33 16.24 -13.88
CA SER A 7 4.46 16.93 -15.16
C SER A 7 3.11 17.28 -15.80
N GLY A 8 2.04 16.57 -15.41
CA GLY A 8 0.68 16.78 -15.88
C GLY A 8 0.39 16.07 -17.20
N THR A 9 0.69 14.77 -17.29
CA THR A 9 0.46 13.97 -18.50
C THR A 9 -0.93 13.33 -18.54
N ASP A 10 -1.40 12.78 -17.43
CA ASP A 10 -2.67 12.04 -17.36
C ASP A 10 -3.25 11.98 -15.93
N GLY A 11 -4.49 11.49 -15.81
CA GLY A 11 -5.18 11.37 -14.52
C GLY A 11 -4.54 10.34 -13.57
N LEU A 12 -3.87 9.32 -14.09
CA LEU A 12 -3.19 8.32 -13.25
C LEU A 12 -1.94 8.92 -12.60
N GLU A 13 -1.19 9.76 -13.31
CA GLU A 13 -0.09 10.56 -12.76
C GLU A 13 -0.61 11.50 -11.67
N ALA A 14 -1.76 12.16 -11.89
CA ALA A 14 -2.37 13.07 -10.92
C ALA A 14 -2.75 12.37 -9.61
N GLU A 15 -3.39 11.20 -9.69
CA GLU A 15 -3.72 10.41 -8.49
C GLU A 15 -2.49 9.93 -7.72
N LYS A 16 -1.47 9.46 -8.44
CA LYS A 16 -0.19 9.04 -7.85
C LYS A 16 0.48 10.21 -7.14
N PHE A 17 0.47 11.39 -7.75
CA PHE A 17 1.01 12.62 -7.18
C PHE A 17 0.29 13.01 -5.89
N ILE A 18 -1.05 13.09 -5.91
CA ILE A 18 -1.87 13.38 -4.71
C ILE A 18 -1.55 12.42 -3.58
N ARG A 19 -1.44 11.12 -3.89
CA ARG A 19 -1.08 10.09 -2.90
C ARG A 19 0.34 10.29 -2.34
N ALA A 20 1.29 10.67 -3.19
CA ALA A 20 2.67 10.93 -2.77
C ALA A 20 2.75 12.14 -1.82
N VAL A 21 2.09 13.26 -2.15
CA VAL A 21 2.02 14.45 -1.28
C VAL A 21 1.43 14.09 0.09
N ARG A 22 0.32 13.36 0.14
CA ARG A 22 -0.30 12.90 1.39
C ARG A 22 0.63 12.01 2.22
N LYS A 23 1.38 11.11 1.57
CA LYS A 23 2.38 10.26 2.27
C LYS A 23 3.48 11.11 2.90
N VAL A 24 3.99 12.11 2.19
CA VAL A 24 5.02 13.01 2.72
C VAL A 24 4.45 13.83 3.88
N ALA A 25 3.27 14.43 3.71
CA ALA A 25 2.59 15.18 4.75
C ALA A 25 2.38 14.33 6.01
N PHE A 26 1.92 13.09 5.86
CA PHE A 26 1.77 12.15 6.98
C PHE A 26 3.12 11.86 7.65
N SER A 27 4.17 11.56 6.88
CA SER A 27 5.50 11.26 7.42
C SER A 27 6.14 12.43 8.19
N GLN A 28 5.74 13.66 7.86
CA GLN A 28 6.21 14.89 8.52
C GLN A 28 5.25 15.42 9.60
N GLY A 29 4.15 14.71 9.88
CA GLY A 29 3.13 15.17 10.84
C GLY A 29 2.38 16.43 10.38
N LYS A 30 2.30 16.67 9.07
CA LYS A 30 1.70 17.83 8.41
C LYS A 30 0.39 17.53 7.68
N ILE A 31 -0.21 16.36 7.92
CA ILE A 31 -1.45 15.96 7.24
C ILE A 31 -2.64 16.87 7.56
N GLU A 32 -2.62 17.54 8.71
CA GLU A 32 -3.64 18.51 9.15
C GLU A 32 -3.30 19.97 8.74
N ASP A 33 -2.21 20.18 8.00
CA ASP A 33 -1.74 21.50 7.57
C ASP A 33 -1.95 21.66 6.05
N PRO A 34 -3.17 22.03 5.60
CA PRO A 34 -3.52 22.10 4.18
C PRO A 34 -2.66 23.11 3.43
N ARG A 35 -2.24 24.19 4.11
CA ARG A 35 -1.36 25.21 3.51
C ARG A 35 0.03 24.66 3.26
N TRP A 36 0.59 23.93 4.22
CA TRP A 36 1.88 23.27 4.05
C TRP A 36 1.82 22.25 2.91
N MET A 37 0.76 21.45 2.83
CA MET A 37 0.59 20.47 1.76
C MET A 37 0.52 21.11 0.37
N ALA A 38 -0.25 22.18 0.23
CA ALA A 38 -0.36 22.91 -1.04
C ALA A 38 0.99 23.52 -1.46
N GLN A 39 1.72 24.12 -0.50
CA GLN A 39 3.07 24.65 -0.75
C GLN A 39 4.05 23.55 -1.15
N PHE A 40 4.04 22.42 -0.45
CA PHE A 40 4.88 21.27 -0.79
C PHE A 40 4.54 20.70 -2.17
N ALA A 41 3.25 20.60 -2.51
CA ALA A 41 2.86 20.15 -3.83
C ALA A 41 3.33 21.12 -4.92
N SER A 42 3.27 22.43 -4.68
CA SER A 42 3.67 23.45 -5.66
C SER A 42 5.15 23.37 -6.07
N ILE A 43 6.04 22.95 -5.17
CA ILE A 43 7.48 22.79 -5.47
C ILE A 43 7.78 21.52 -6.27
N CYS A 44 6.83 20.58 -6.31
CA CYS A 44 6.95 19.32 -7.04
C CYS A 44 6.36 19.40 -8.47
N LEU A 45 5.78 20.54 -8.86
CA LEU A 45 5.18 20.71 -10.18
C LEU A 45 6.24 21.05 -11.22
N GLU A 46 6.14 20.40 -12.37
CA GLU A 46 7.02 20.64 -13.51
C GLU A 46 6.21 20.79 -14.80
N GLY A 47 6.87 21.24 -15.88
CA GLY A 47 6.31 21.23 -17.22
C GLY A 47 4.94 21.92 -17.35
N ASN A 48 3.95 21.17 -17.84
CA ASN A 48 2.59 21.67 -18.09
C ASN A 48 1.82 21.89 -16.79
N ALA A 49 2.01 21.03 -15.79
CA ALA A 49 1.39 21.19 -14.48
C ALA A 49 1.81 22.48 -13.79
N LEU A 50 3.10 22.84 -13.85
CA LEU A 50 3.59 24.11 -13.27
C LEU A 50 2.95 25.32 -13.96
N ARG A 51 2.88 25.31 -15.31
CA ARG A 51 2.23 26.39 -16.09
C ARG A 51 0.76 26.53 -15.71
N TRP A 52 0.04 25.42 -15.65
CA TRP A 52 -1.36 25.41 -15.24
C TRP A 52 -1.54 25.94 -13.81
N HIS A 53 -0.70 25.52 -12.86
CA HIS A 53 -0.77 26.00 -11.48
C HIS A 53 -0.66 27.52 -11.39
N THR A 54 0.17 28.18 -12.23
CA THR A 54 0.25 29.65 -12.23
C THR A 54 -1.08 30.34 -12.55
N THR A 55 -1.99 29.70 -13.28
CA THR A 55 -3.30 30.24 -13.66
C THR A 55 -4.35 30.18 -12.56
N LEU A 56 -4.13 29.37 -11.52
CA LEU A 56 -5.07 29.25 -10.39
C LEU A 56 -5.07 30.52 -9.52
N ASP A 57 -6.19 30.78 -8.87
CA ASP A 57 -6.30 31.86 -7.89
C ASP A 57 -5.52 31.52 -6.61
N ASN A 58 -5.24 32.54 -5.79
CA ASN A 58 -4.39 32.38 -4.61
C ASN A 58 -5.08 31.57 -3.50
N GLU A 59 -6.41 31.51 -3.47
CA GLU A 59 -7.15 30.69 -2.50
C GLU A 59 -6.97 29.20 -2.84
N THR A 60 -7.22 28.84 -4.10
CA THR A 60 -6.99 27.48 -4.61
C THR A 60 -5.53 27.03 -4.47
N LYS A 61 -4.55 27.93 -4.67
CA LYS A 61 -3.12 27.60 -4.53
C LYS A 61 -2.66 27.33 -3.09
N ASN A 62 -3.34 27.89 -2.09
CA ASN A 62 -2.93 27.80 -0.68
C ASN A 62 -3.79 26.83 0.14
N ASP A 63 -4.88 26.31 -0.43
CA ASP A 63 -5.74 25.31 0.20
C ASP A 63 -5.58 23.96 -0.51
N TRP A 64 -5.12 22.95 0.22
CA TRP A 64 -4.90 21.62 -0.34
C TRP A 64 -6.18 20.97 -0.89
N ALA A 65 -7.32 21.15 -0.24
CA ALA A 65 -8.56 20.50 -0.67
C ALA A 65 -9.06 21.11 -1.99
N LEU A 66 -8.96 22.44 -2.12
CA LEU A 66 -9.26 23.13 -3.38
C LEU A 66 -8.26 22.74 -4.47
N PHE A 67 -6.97 22.67 -4.14
CA PHE A 67 -5.94 22.32 -5.10
C PHE A 67 -6.08 20.87 -5.62
N GLU A 68 -6.38 19.93 -4.73
CA GLU A 68 -6.63 18.53 -5.06
C GLU A 68 -7.84 18.37 -6.00
N SER A 69 -8.93 19.08 -5.69
CA SER A 69 -10.13 19.10 -6.54
C SER A 69 -9.83 19.68 -7.93
N ALA A 70 -9.05 20.77 -7.99
CA ALA A 70 -8.63 21.38 -9.24
C ALA A 70 -7.74 20.43 -10.07
N LEU A 71 -6.83 19.69 -9.43
CA LEU A 71 -5.96 18.69 -10.08
C LEU A 71 -6.79 17.58 -10.74
N LEU A 72 -7.72 16.98 -10.00
CA LEU A 72 -8.56 15.89 -10.51
C LEU A 72 -9.50 16.36 -11.63
N LYS A 73 -9.93 17.63 -11.59
CA LYS A 73 -10.73 18.22 -12.66
C LYS A 73 -9.91 18.50 -13.93
N GLN A 74 -8.67 18.95 -13.77
CA GLN A 74 -7.78 19.25 -14.89
C GLN A 74 -7.24 17.98 -15.56
N TYR A 75 -6.99 16.94 -14.77
CA TYR A 75 -6.46 15.65 -15.21
C TYR A 75 -7.45 14.54 -14.79
N PRO A 76 -8.61 14.43 -15.48
CA PRO A 76 -9.55 13.37 -15.18
C PRO A 76 -8.93 12.00 -15.50
N GLU A 77 -9.34 10.97 -14.76
CA GLU A 77 -9.09 9.60 -15.17
C GLU A 77 -9.81 9.40 -16.51
N GLU A 78 -9.05 9.16 -17.59
CA GLU A 78 -9.70 8.78 -18.84
C GLU A 78 -10.52 7.52 -18.57
N PRO A 79 -11.82 7.51 -18.93
CA PRO A 79 -12.58 6.30 -18.85
C PRO A 79 -11.79 5.24 -19.62
N ARG A 80 -11.54 4.10 -18.97
CA ARG A 80 -11.20 2.88 -19.71
C ARG A 80 -12.39 2.57 -20.61
N TYR A 81 -12.47 3.25 -21.75
CA TYR A 81 -13.24 2.75 -22.87
C TYR A 81 -12.60 1.42 -23.18
N GLU A 82 -13.38 0.38 -22.92
CA GLU A 82 -13.20 -0.93 -23.49
C GLU A 82 -12.69 -0.73 -24.92
N ARG A 83 -11.50 -1.27 -25.18
CA ARG A 83 -11.01 -1.51 -26.52
C ARG A 83 -11.99 -2.50 -27.18
N ALA A 84 -13.14 -2.00 -27.61
CA ALA A 84 -14.16 -2.70 -28.35
C ALA A 84 -14.82 -1.70 -29.30
N SER A 85 -14.30 -1.72 -30.53
CA SER A 85 -15.06 -1.51 -31.76
C SER A 85 -15.53 -0.08 -32.07
N SER A 86 -14.68 0.64 -32.80
CA SER A 86 -15.10 1.60 -33.81
C SER A 86 -16.05 0.92 -34.82
N ARG A 87 -17.37 1.05 -34.63
CA ARG A 87 -18.35 0.95 -35.72
C ARG A 87 -19.70 1.56 -35.31
N GLU A 88 -19.96 2.75 -35.82
CA GLU A 88 -21.32 3.30 -36.02
C GLU A 88 -21.66 3.20 -37.53
N PRO A 89 -22.92 3.40 -37.98
CA PRO A 89 -24.22 2.83 -37.55
C PRO A 89 -25.00 2.29 -38.80
N PRO A 90 -26.34 2.02 -38.78
CA PRO A 90 -27.34 3.10 -38.89
C PRO A 90 -28.66 2.88 -38.11
N SER A 91 -29.45 3.96 -38.12
CA SER A 91 -30.61 4.38 -37.34
C SER A 91 -31.96 3.67 -37.59
N ALA A 92 -32.95 4.11 -36.77
CA ALA A 92 -34.42 4.11 -36.91
C ALA A 92 -35.14 3.06 -36.01
N ILE A 93 -36.29 3.27 -35.34
CA ILE A 93 -37.46 4.18 -35.52
C ILE A 93 -38.15 4.36 -34.13
N SER A 94 -38.82 5.50 -33.92
CA SER A 94 -39.85 5.78 -32.89
C SER A 94 -41.04 4.79 -32.88
N ASP A 95 -41.69 4.56 -31.72
CA ASP A 95 -43.06 5.02 -31.42
C ASP A 95 -43.74 4.33 -30.20
N SER A 96 -44.29 5.19 -29.33
CA SER A 96 -45.60 5.18 -28.65
C SER A 96 -46.12 4.00 -27.77
N ILE A 97 -46.53 4.39 -26.54
CA ILE A 97 -47.24 3.65 -25.48
C ILE A 97 -48.71 3.39 -25.87
N PRO A 98 -49.43 2.42 -25.25
CA PRO A 98 -50.54 2.82 -24.40
C PRO A 98 -50.75 2.00 -23.10
N THR A 99 -51.25 2.71 -22.09
CA THR A 99 -51.79 2.28 -20.78
C THR A 99 -53.15 1.57 -20.92
N PRO A 100 -53.47 0.60 -20.05
CA PRO A 100 -54.70 0.69 -19.20
C PRO A 100 -54.50 0.01 -17.82
N ALA A 101 -55.37 0.05 -16.80
CA ALA A 101 -56.32 1.01 -16.21
C ALA A 101 -56.64 0.45 -14.77
N ALA A 102 -57.15 1.29 -13.88
CA ALA A 102 -57.22 1.15 -12.41
C ALA A 102 -58.12 0.04 -11.79
N ALA A 103 -57.82 -0.33 -10.53
CA ALA A 103 -58.81 -0.69 -9.50
C ALA A 103 -58.30 -0.38 -8.06
N PRO A 104 -59.18 -0.13 -7.06
CA PRO A 104 -58.94 0.72 -5.86
C PRO A 104 -58.71 -0.06 -4.52
N PRO A 105 -58.52 0.62 -3.37
CA PRO A 105 -57.74 0.14 -2.21
C PRO A 105 -58.59 -0.32 -1.00
N SER A 106 -57.98 -1.02 -0.04
CA SER A 106 -57.94 -0.63 1.40
C SER A 106 -57.36 -1.69 2.35
N SER A 107 -56.65 -1.15 3.35
CA SER A 107 -56.50 -1.63 4.74
C SER A 107 -55.79 -2.95 5.05
N SER A 108 -54.54 -2.83 5.50
CA SER A 108 -54.10 -3.42 6.77
C SER A 108 -52.86 -2.71 7.29
N SER A 109 -52.93 -2.25 8.54
CA SER A 109 -51.87 -1.55 9.29
C SER A 109 -50.51 -2.25 9.29
N PRO A 110 -49.39 -1.51 9.45
CA PRO A 110 -48.08 -2.08 9.67
C PRO A 110 -47.91 -2.57 11.13
N PRO A 111 -47.32 -3.76 11.37
CA PRO A 111 -46.74 -4.07 12.67
C PRO A 111 -45.42 -3.31 12.86
N ALA A 112 -45.17 -2.93 14.10
CA ALA A 112 -44.06 -2.10 14.58
C ALA A 112 -42.65 -2.54 14.09
N PRO A 113 -41.70 -1.60 13.93
CA PRO A 113 -40.31 -1.95 13.70
C PRO A 113 -39.74 -2.64 14.95
N SER A 114 -39.41 -3.92 14.78
CA SER A 114 -38.60 -4.66 15.74
C SER A 114 -37.21 -4.02 15.84
N ALA A 115 -36.76 -3.87 17.07
CA ALA A 115 -35.50 -3.23 17.46
C ALA A 115 -34.29 -3.72 16.64
N PRO A 116 -33.30 -2.86 16.35
CA PRO A 116 -32.05 -3.27 15.74
C PRO A 116 -31.29 -4.25 16.65
N PRO A 117 -30.58 -5.24 16.08
CA PRO A 117 -29.77 -6.15 16.87
C PRO A 117 -28.70 -5.36 17.64
N LYS A 118 -28.61 -5.65 18.95
CA LYS A 118 -27.55 -5.16 19.84
C LYS A 118 -26.20 -5.41 19.17
N VAL A 119 -25.54 -4.34 18.77
CA VAL A 119 -24.10 -4.32 18.54
C VAL A 119 -23.48 -4.77 19.86
N VAL A 120 -22.98 -6.00 19.89
CA VAL A 120 -22.10 -6.45 20.96
C VAL A 120 -20.83 -5.64 20.81
N SER A 121 -20.81 -4.53 21.54
CA SER A 121 -19.61 -3.75 21.82
C SER A 121 -18.68 -4.70 22.57
N PHE A 122 -17.72 -5.29 21.86
CA PHE A 122 -16.59 -5.93 22.51
C PHE A 122 -15.81 -4.79 23.16
N GLY A 123 -16.07 -4.62 24.46
CA GLY A 123 -15.34 -3.69 25.28
C GLY A 123 -13.85 -3.92 25.08
N SER A 124 -13.15 -2.84 24.77
CA SER A 124 -11.72 -2.70 25.02
C SER A 124 -11.47 -3.11 26.46
N SER A 125 -11.13 -4.38 26.67
CA SER A 125 -10.68 -4.88 27.96
C SER A 125 -9.25 -4.37 28.12
N ALA A 126 -9.18 -3.25 28.83
CA ALA A 126 -7.96 -2.61 29.29
C ALA A 126 -7.28 -3.52 30.33
N THR A 127 -6.49 -4.48 29.85
CA THR A 127 -5.37 -5.07 30.59
C THR A 127 -4.29 -5.51 29.60
N ASP A 128 -3.96 -4.67 28.62
CA ASP A 128 -2.64 -4.79 28.00
C ASP A 128 -1.71 -3.82 28.71
N ARG A 129 -0.71 -4.38 29.39
CA ARG A 129 0.35 -3.63 30.05
C ARG A 129 0.90 -2.65 29.02
N ALA A 130 0.61 -1.36 29.20
CA ALA A 130 1.25 -0.29 28.47
C ALA A 130 2.73 -0.30 28.83
N ILE A 131 3.51 -1.14 28.14
CA ILE A 131 4.96 -1.01 28.10
C ILE A 131 5.20 0.29 27.32
N PRO A 132 5.90 1.29 27.89
CA PRO A 132 6.25 2.49 27.16
C PRO A 132 7.09 2.06 25.95
N ARG A 133 6.52 2.17 24.74
CA ARG A 133 7.26 1.98 23.49
C ARG A 133 8.17 3.18 23.32
N THR A 134 9.36 3.13 23.91
CA THR A 134 10.46 4.03 23.54
C THR A 134 10.95 3.62 22.16
N LEU A 135 10.24 4.08 21.12
CA LEU A 135 10.70 3.94 19.74
C LEU A 135 12.02 4.69 19.62
N SER A 136 13.10 3.93 19.42
CA SER A 136 14.43 4.50 19.19
C SER A 136 14.38 5.45 17.99
N ALA A 137 14.82 6.70 18.17
CA ALA A 137 14.88 7.67 17.09
C ALA A 137 15.99 7.35 16.06
N ASN A 138 16.80 6.32 16.30
CA ASN A 138 17.91 5.96 15.43
C ASN A 138 17.57 4.77 14.53
N PRO A 139 18.03 4.78 13.26
CA PRO A 139 17.93 3.63 12.39
C PRO A 139 18.63 2.40 12.98
N VAL A 140 17.92 1.28 13.03
CA VAL A 140 18.41 -0.01 13.49
C VAL A 140 18.99 -0.77 12.30
N LYS A 141 20.14 -1.43 12.48
CA LYS A 141 20.78 -2.29 11.48
C LYS A 141 20.85 -3.72 12.01
N GLY A 142 20.60 -4.70 11.16
CA GLY A 142 20.59 -6.11 11.58
C GLY A 142 20.61 -7.11 10.44
N LEU A 143 20.59 -8.39 10.82
CA LEU A 143 20.41 -9.52 9.90
C LEU A 143 19.02 -10.08 10.07
N ILE A 144 18.42 -10.56 8.97
CA ILE A 144 17.13 -11.27 9.01
C ILE A 144 17.41 -12.77 9.20
N ARG A 145 16.94 -13.31 10.32
CA ARG A 145 16.94 -14.73 10.65
C ARG A 145 15.58 -15.33 10.29
N VAL A 146 15.61 -16.47 9.61
CA VAL A 146 14.41 -17.20 9.20
C VAL A 146 14.34 -18.48 10.02
N GLU A 147 13.18 -18.74 10.62
CA GLU A 147 12.89 -19.94 11.39
C GLU A 147 11.53 -20.50 10.94
N SER A 148 11.54 -21.68 10.31
CA SER A 148 10.30 -22.37 9.94
C SER A 148 9.91 -23.38 11.03
N GLY A 149 8.70 -23.29 11.56
CA GLY A 149 8.16 -24.17 12.62
C GLY A 149 7.74 -25.58 12.17
N GLY A 150 8.20 -26.06 11.01
CA GLY A 150 7.80 -27.35 10.43
C GLY A 150 8.85 -28.48 10.60
N PRO A 151 8.49 -29.73 10.29
CA PRO A 151 9.39 -30.89 10.34
C PRO A 151 10.58 -30.78 9.37
N SER A 152 10.46 -29.97 8.32
CA SER A 152 11.53 -29.55 7.41
C SER A 152 12.05 -28.16 7.78
N SER A 153 12.26 -27.90 9.08
CA SER A 153 12.63 -26.59 9.63
C SER A 153 13.81 -25.98 8.88
N ALA A 154 13.52 -25.01 8.01
CA ALA A 154 14.53 -24.17 7.43
C ALA A 154 14.94 -23.15 8.48
N GLN A 155 16.19 -23.24 8.93
CA GLN A 155 16.80 -22.29 9.84
C GLN A 155 18.03 -21.68 9.18
N GLY A 156 18.14 -20.36 9.24
CA GLY A 156 19.28 -19.64 8.71
C GLY A 156 19.06 -18.14 8.66
N TYR A 157 19.82 -17.48 7.80
CA TYR A 157 19.74 -16.05 7.52
C TYR A 157 19.28 -15.85 6.09
N LEU A 158 18.64 -14.72 5.82
CA LEU A 158 18.32 -14.33 4.46
C LEU A 158 19.63 -14.03 3.71
N SER A 159 19.83 -14.61 2.52
CA SER A 159 21.03 -14.45 1.71
C SER A 159 21.08 -13.08 1.05
N ARG A 160 22.26 -12.44 1.01
CA ARG A 160 22.50 -11.21 0.25
C ARG A 160 22.47 -11.42 -1.26
N MET A 161 22.65 -12.67 -1.71
CA MET A 161 22.60 -13.08 -3.10
C MET A 161 21.26 -13.75 -3.36
N PRO A 162 20.38 -13.14 -4.16
CA PRO A 162 19.17 -13.82 -4.61
C PRO A 162 19.51 -14.96 -5.58
N ASP A 163 18.56 -15.86 -5.79
CA ASP A 163 18.65 -16.91 -6.80
C ASP A 163 18.57 -16.33 -8.23
N ARG A 164 18.68 -17.22 -9.24
CA ARG A 164 18.62 -16.82 -10.66
C ARG A 164 17.31 -16.14 -11.06
N VAL A 165 16.26 -16.31 -10.26
CA VAL A 165 14.94 -15.74 -10.51
C VAL A 165 14.79 -14.41 -9.77
N GLY A 166 15.65 -14.10 -8.79
CA GLY A 166 15.62 -12.86 -8.02
C GLY A 166 15.12 -13.01 -6.58
N ARG A 167 14.85 -14.23 -6.13
CA ARG A 167 14.33 -14.50 -4.79
C ARG A 167 15.47 -14.58 -3.79
N HIS A 168 15.34 -13.91 -2.65
CA HIS A 168 16.27 -14.13 -1.55
C HIS A 168 16.06 -15.52 -0.96
N ILE A 169 17.14 -16.30 -0.88
CA ILE A 169 17.15 -17.66 -0.33
C ILE A 169 17.71 -17.68 1.09
N ILE A 170 17.53 -18.79 1.80
CA ILE A 170 18.09 -18.98 3.14
C ILE A 170 19.54 -19.47 3.01
N THR A 171 20.45 -18.86 3.76
CA THR A 171 21.84 -19.28 3.93
C THR A 171 22.13 -19.64 5.38
N LYS A 172 23.00 -20.63 5.61
CA LYS A 172 23.47 -20.97 6.97
C LYS A 172 24.60 -20.05 7.45
N SER A 173 25.25 -19.33 6.54
CA SER A 173 26.36 -18.43 6.88
C SER A 173 25.83 -17.09 7.39
N LYS A 174 26.22 -16.73 8.62
CA LYS A 174 25.89 -15.45 9.26
C LYS A 174 26.74 -14.28 8.73
N ASP A 175 27.84 -14.57 8.06
CA ASP A 175 28.88 -13.58 7.77
C ASP A 175 28.67 -12.95 6.37
N SER A 176 29.66 -13.04 5.47
CA SER A 176 29.68 -12.31 4.20
C SER A 176 28.53 -12.63 3.23
N MET A 177 27.74 -13.66 3.52
CA MET A 177 26.62 -14.13 2.71
C MET A 177 25.25 -13.70 3.26
N ALA A 178 25.15 -13.25 4.51
CA ALA A 178 23.88 -12.83 5.09
C ALA A 178 23.51 -11.41 4.65
N LEU A 179 22.22 -11.18 4.42
CA LEU A 179 21.66 -9.89 4.05
C LEU A 179 21.57 -9.00 5.29
N GLN A 180 22.25 -7.86 5.20
CA GLN A 180 22.16 -6.77 6.16
C GLN A 180 21.06 -5.82 5.73
N VAL A 181 20.20 -5.49 6.68
CA VAL A 181 19.09 -4.56 6.48
C VAL A 181 19.17 -3.42 7.49
N GLN A 182 18.58 -2.28 7.11
CA GLN A 182 18.38 -1.14 7.98
C GLN A 182 16.90 -0.75 7.98
N TYR A 183 16.37 -0.38 9.14
CA TYR A 183 15.03 0.19 9.24
C TYR A 183 14.96 1.26 10.31
N HIS A 184 13.91 2.08 10.24
CA HIS A 184 13.57 3.05 11.27
C HIS A 184 12.32 2.56 12.02
N PRO A 185 12.37 2.37 13.34
CA PRO A 185 11.22 1.82 14.08
C PRO A 185 10.04 2.81 14.17
N SER A 186 10.29 4.09 13.91
CA SER A 186 9.29 5.17 13.93
C SER A 186 8.38 5.20 12.69
N PHE A 187 8.69 4.45 11.63
CA PHE A 187 7.87 4.41 10.42
C PHE A 187 7.04 3.14 10.39
N LEU A 188 5.73 3.30 10.17
CA LEU A 188 4.82 2.20 9.93
C LEU A 188 4.03 2.47 8.64
N PRO A 189 3.94 1.49 7.72
CA PRO A 189 4.71 0.24 7.69
C PRO A 189 6.22 0.46 7.55
N ILE A 190 7.02 -0.52 8.00
CA ILE A 190 8.48 -0.41 8.02
C ILE A 190 9.04 -0.70 6.63
N ASN A 191 9.95 0.17 6.19
CA ASN A 191 10.78 -0.05 5.01
C ASN A 191 12.12 -0.66 5.44
N LEU A 192 12.41 -1.86 4.95
CA LEU A 192 13.68 -2.56 5.18
C LEU A 192 14.65 -2.24 4.04
N LYS A 193 15.56 -1.29 4.27
CA LYS A 193 16.61 -0.92 3.31
C LYS A 193 17.69 -1.99 3.26
N LEU A 194 18.10 -2.40 2.05
CA LEU A 194 19.17 -3.36 1.82
C LEU A 194 20.53 -2.66 1.89
N LEU A 195 21.45 -3.17 2.71
CA LEU A 195 22.77 -2.55 2.90
C LEU A 195 23.90 -3.24 2.10
N ASN A 196 23.80 -4.54 1.91
CA ASN A 196 24.85 -5.34 1.25
C ASN A 196 24.31 -6.31 0.19
N SER A 197 23.07 -6.14 -0.27
CA SER A 197 22.51 -6.95 -1.35
C SER A 197 23.39 -6.86 -2.61
N THR A 198 23.49 -7.95 -3.37
CA THR A 198 24.15 -7.92 -4.69
C THR A 198 23.22 -7.44 -5.81
N THR A 199 21.98 -7.09 -5.48
CA THR A 199 21.02 -6.51 -6.42
C THR A 199 21.24 -5.01 -6.59
N ARG A 200 20.75 -4.47 -7.70
CA ARG A 200 20.69 -3.00 -7.91
C ARG A 200 19.59 -2.31 -7.09
N PHE A 201 18.78 -3.08 -6.39
CA PHE A 201 17.58 -2.61 -5.70
C PHE A 201 17.90 -2.24 -4.25
N SER A 202 17.14 -1.30 -3.71
CA SER A 202 17.45 -0.63 -2.45
C SER A 202 16.64 -1.14 -1.25
N HIS A 203 15.53 -1.85 -1.48
CA HIS A 203 14.60 -2.26 -0.43
C HIS A 203 14.21 -3.74 -0.51
N LEU A 204 13.87 -4.32 0.65
CA LEU A 204 13.27 -5.63 0.77
C LEU A 204 11.77 -5.55 0.55
N THR A 205 11.23 -6.40 -0.31
CA THR A 205 9.84 -6.36 -0.73
C THR A 205 9.22 -7.76 -0.70
N GLY A 206 7.89 -7.81 -0.58
CA GLY A 206 7.11 -9.02 -0.68
C GLY A 206 6.40 -9.10 -2.03
N MET A 207 6.52 -10.23 -2.71
CA MET A 207 5.80 -10.48 -3.97
C MET A 207 5.05 -11.81 -3.91
N TRP A 208 3.75 -11.77 -4.11
CA TRP A 208 2.88 -12.94 -4.05
C TRP A 208 2.79 -13.67 -5.38
N TYR A 209 2.55 -14.98 -5.30
CA TYR A 209 2.21 -15.77 -6.46
C TYR A 209 0.68 -15.90 -6.59
N GLY A 210 0.13 -15.34 -7.68
CA GLY A 210 -1.30 -15.37 -8.03
C GLY A 210 -2.05 -14.06 -7.75
N ASN A 211 -3.20 -13.88 -8.42
CA ASN A 211 -3.98 -12.64 -8.40
C ASN A 211 -5.06 -12.62 -7.30
N ASN A 212 -5.48 -13.80 -6.82
CA ASN A 212 -6.49 -13.96 -5.77
C ASN A 212 -5.83 -14.55 -4.53
N ILE A 213 -5.13 -13.71 -3.76
CA ILE A 213 -4.46 -14.16 -2.55
C ILE A 213 -5.52 -14.43 -1.48
N VAL A 214 -5.63 -15.69 -1.05
CA VAL A 214 -6.49 -16.08 0.07
C VAL A 214 -5.61 -16.48 1.25
N LEU A 215 -5.49 -15.59 2.25
CA LEU A 215 -4.74 -15.84 3.48
C LEU A 215 -5.66 -16.51 4.50
N ARG A 216 -5.75 -17.83 4.42
CA ARG A 216 -6.52 -18.67 5.36
C ARG A 216 -5.69 -19.91 5.74
N PRO A 217 -5.92 -20.51 6.91
CA PRO A 217 -5.32 -21.79 7.25
C PRO A 217 -5.53 -22.83 6.13
N GLY A 218 -4.45 -23.52 5.73
CA GLY A 218 -4.46 -24.47 4.61
C GLY A 218 -4.25 -23.86 3.21
N SER A 219 -4.07 -22.53 3.11
CA SER A 219 -3.71 -21.88 1.85
C SER A 219 -2.35 -22.34 1.35
N THR A 220 -2.24 -22.50 0.02
CA THR A 220 -0.98 -22.76 -0.69
C THR A 220 -0.36 -21.49 -1.26
N ASN A 221 -0.99 -20.33 -1.05
CA ASN A 221 -0.40 -19.05 -1.44
C ASN A 221 0.85 -18.79 -0.58
N TYR A 222 1.93 -18.40 -1.24
CA TYR A 222 3.17 -18.01 -0.58
C TYR A 222 3.67 -16.68 -1.15
N MET A 223 4.40 -15.97 -0.30
CA MET A 223 5.08 -14.74 -0.65
C MET A 223 6.55 -15.04 -0.91
N ASN A 224 7.08 -14.55 -2.02
CA ASN A 224 8.51 -14.50 -2.27
C ASN A 224 9.08 -13.22 -1.65
N ILE A 225 10.20 -13.36 -0.95
CA ILE A 225 10.98 -12.21 -0.49
C ILE A 225 11.95 -11.83 -1.61
N VAL A 226 11.80 -10.63 -2.14
CA VAL A 226 12.57 -10.14 -3.30
C VAL A 226 13.10 -8.74 -3.03
N ALA A 227 14.12 -8.33 -3.77
CA ALA A 227 14.59 -6.95 -3.74
C ALA A 227 13.79 -6.11 -4.74
N GLY A 228 13.42 -4.89 -4.35
CA GLY A 228 12.69 -3.94 -5.18
C GLY A 228 13.10 -2.50 -4.88
N ASP A 229 12.65 -1.58 -5.73
CA ASP A 229 12.87 -0.16 -5.49
C ASP A 229 11.75 0.42 -4.63
N GLY A 230 12.08 1.32 -3.70
CA GLY A 230 11.19 1.70 -2.59
C GLY A 230 9.80 2.20 -3.01
N ASN A 231 9.70 2.74 -4.23
CA ASN A 231 8.48 3.32 -4.81
C ASN A 231 7.97 2.63 -6.09
N ASP A 232 8.66 1.62 -6.60
CA ASP A 232 8.35 1.04 -7.91
C ASP A 232 7.97 -0.44 -7.76
N THR A 233 7.07 -0.89 -8.63
CA THR A 233 6.77 -2.30 -8.83
C THR A 233 7.88 -3.01 -9.62
N SER A 234 9.01 -2.35 -9.90
CA SER A 234 10.17 -2.99 -10.50
C SER A 234 10.89 -3.87 -9.47
N PHE A 235 10.60 -5.17 -9.54
CA PHE A 235 11.31 -6.21 -8.79
C PHE A 235 12.34 -6.90 -9.68
N THR A 236 13.25 -7.66 -9.05
CA THR A 236 14.05 -8.68 -9.75
C THR A 236 13.14 -9.62 -10.55
N GLN A 237 13.53 -10.09 -11.75
CA GLN A 237 12.81 -10.90 -12.77
C GLN A 237 11.92 -12.11 -12.34
N VAL A 238 11.46 -12.22 -11.11
CA VAL A 238 10.53 -13.23 -10.65
C VAL A 238 9.23 -13.01 -11.40
N GLY A 239 8.83 -13.97 -12.24
CA GLY A 239 7.57 -13.95 -13.00
C GLY A 239 6.31 -14.05 -12.15
N GLY A 240 6.28 -13.38 -10.99
CA GLY A 240 5.09 -13.24 -10.17
C GLY A 240 4.09 -12.33 -10.86
N GLN A 241 2.85 -12.79 -10.92
CA GLN A 241 1.71 -12.01 -11.43
C GLN A 241 0.93 -11.33 -10.29
N GLY A 242 1.28 -11.61 -9.04
CA GLY A 242 0.59 -11.09 -7.87
C GLY A 242 1.04 -9.68 -7.46
N PRO A 243 0.28 -9.03 -6.56
CA PRO A 243 0.60 -7.69 -6.10
C PRO A 243 1.92 -7.68 -5.31
N SER A 244 2.68 -6.61 -5.50
CA SER A 244 3.98 -6.37 -4.87
C SER A 244 3.92 -5.13 -3.98
N ASN A 245 4.58 -5.16 -2.82
CA ASN A 245 4.68 -3.99 -1.96
C ASN A 245 5.98 -4.00 -1.15
N THR A 246 6.61 -2.83 -1.07
CA THR A 246 7.88 -2.55 -0.41
C THR A 246 7.71 -2.33 1.09
N ALA A 247 6.54 -1.85 1.51
CA ALA A 247 6.24 -1.47 2.88
C ALA A 247 5.15 -2.38 3.48
N VAL A 248 5.48 -3.66 3.62
CA VAL A 248 4.60 -4.67 4.24
C VAL A 248 5.14 -5.17 5.58
N TRP A 249 6.24 -4.62 6.06
CA TRP A 249 6.90 -5.18 7.23
C TRP A 249 6.44 -4.50 8.52
N LEU A 250 6.09 -5.30 9.52
CA LEU A 250 6.07 -4.89 10.92
C LEU A 250 7.27 -5.52 11.61
N VAL A 251 7.91 -4.77 12.49
CA VAL A 251 8.98 -5.27 13.36
C VAL A 251 8.51 -5.02 14.79
N GLU A 252 8.28 -6.10 15.51
CA GLU A 252 7.86 -6.05 16.90
C GLU A 252 9.01 -5.60 17.81
N ALA A 253 8.69 -5.23 19.05
CA ALA A 253 9.70 -4.88 20.06
C ALA A 253 10.67 -6.03 20.35
N THR A 254 10.27 -7.27 20.07
CA THR A 254 11.09 -8.48 20.17
C THR A 254 12.08 -8.64 19.01
N GLY A 255 11.97 -7.84 17.96
CA GLY A 255 12.70 -8.02 16.69
C GLY A 255 11.98 -8.94 15.71
N GLN A 256 10.84 -9.54 16.05
CA GLN A 256 10.09 -10.38 15.11
C GLN A 256 9.57 -9.55 13.92
N ILE A 257 9.76 -10.08 12.72
CA ILE A 257 9.25 -9.48 11.48
C ILE A 257 7.97 -10.19 11.06
N LYS A 258 6.93 -9.41 10.83
CA LYS A 258 5.67 -9.86 10.25
C LYS A 258 5.40 -9.16 8.95
N ALA A 259 4.89 -9.90 7.98
CA ALA A 259 4.32 -9.32 6.78
C ALA A 259 2.85 -8.93 7.05
N VAL A 260 2.47 -7.72 6.70
CA VAL A 260 1.12 -7.20 6.79
C VAL A 260 0.65 -6.83 5.40
N TRP A 261 -0.51 -7.36 5.05
CA TRP A 261 -1.15 -7.07 3.78
C TRP A 261 -2.56 -6.54 4.02
N ARG A 262 -2.96 -5.50 3.28
CA ARG A 262 -4.36 -5.07 3.19
C ARG A 262 -4.92 -5.54 1.87
N ASN A 263 -6.07 -6.23 1.90
CA ASN A 263 -6.82 -6.44 0.68
C ASN A 263 -7.42 -5.11 0.19
N GLU A 264 -7.86 -5.09 -1.07
CA GLU A 264 -8.48 -3.90 -1.70
C GLU A 264 -9.76 -3.45 -0.95
N ALA A 265 -10.38 -4.35 -0.19
CA ALA A 265 -11.51 -4.03 0.69
C ALA A 265 -11.11 -3.33 2.01
N GLY A 266 -9.84 -2.99 2.20
CA GLY A 266 -9.35 -2.27 3.37
C GLY A 266 -9.26 -3.11 4.66
N SER A 267 -9.62 -4.39 4.61
CA SER A 267 -9.41 -5.31 5.74
C SER A 267 -7.97 -5.83 5.71
N GLY A 268 -7.18 -5.43 6.71
CA GLY A 268 -5.84 -5.95 6.92
C GLY A 268 -5.91 -7.39 7.39
N SER A 269 -5.17 -8.29 6.75
CA SER A 269 -4.88 -9.61 7.27
C SER A 269 -3.40 -9.68 7.64
N GLU A 270 -3.12 -9.93 8.90
CA GLU A 270 -1.77 -10.17 9.42
C GLU A 270 -1.43 -11.65 9.20
N THR A 271 -0.21 -11.95 8.72
CA THR A 271 0.27 -13.32 8.63
C THR A 271 0.98 -13.72 9.92
N ASP A 272 0.92 -15.00 10.28
CA ASP A 272 1.71 -15.55 11.38
C ASP A 272 3.21 -15.23 11.23
N PRO A 273 3.93 -14.97 12.34
CA PRO A 273 5.33 -14.58 12.30
C PRO A 273 6.20 -15.70 11.71
N CYS A 274 7.02 -15.36 10.72
CA CYS A 274 7.90 -16.31 10.02
C CYS A 274 9.40 -15.98 10.18
N CYS A 275 9.77 -14.80 10.68
CA CYS A 275 11.16 -14.29 10.68
C CYS A 275 11.45 -13.36 11.88
N GLU A 276 12.74 -13.16 12.22
CA GLU A 276 13.21 -12.28 13.31
C GLU A 276 14.46 -11.48 12.87
N ILE A 277 14.58 -10.19 13.20
CA ILE A 277 15.80 -9.38 13.05
C ILE A 277 16.67 -9.56 14.27
N ARG A 278 17.94 -9.90 14.05
CA ARG A 278 18.96 -9.86 15.10
C ARG A 278 19.91 -8.68 14.92
N ASP A 279 20.08 -7.92 15.99
CA ASP A 279 20.96 -6.76 16.05
C ASP A 279 22.44 -7.17 15.91
N LEU A 280 23.16 -6.43 15.06
CA LEU A 280 24.60 -6.58 14.83
C LEU A 280 25.45 -5.91 15.92
N SER A 281 24.87 -5.03 16.73
CA SER A 281 25.58 -4.31 17.81
C SER A 281 25.92 -5.15 19.04
N SER A 282 25.41 -6.39 19.11
CA SER A 282 25.61 -7.34 20.22
C SER A 282 26.89 -8.19 20.12
N ARG A 283 27.90 -7.74 19.36
CA ARG A 283 29.23 -8.37 19.28
C ARG A 283 30.28 -7.55 20.00
#